data_AF-A0A2S6SXF0-F1
#
_entry.id   AF-A0A2S6SXF0-F1
#
_cell.length_a   1.000
_cell.length_b   1.000
_cell.length_c   1.000
_cell.angle_alpha   90.00
_cell.angle_beta   90.00
_cell.angle_gamma   90.00
#
_symmetry.space_group_name_H-M   'P 1'
#
loop_
_entity.id
_entity.type
_entity.pdbx_description
1 polymer ?
#
loop_
_entity_poly.entity_id
_entity_poly.type
_entity_poly.pdbx_seq_one_letter_code
_entity_poly.pdbx_strand_id
1 'polypeptide(L)'
;GNISYYSGGNQQKVLFAKWMFNSPNLILLDEPTRGVDVGAKRKIYELIRELASKGIGMILVSSELEEVMGLADRAYLIKNGKTYDEIIPQDSSLDKVLFSLFGAKKNNMNNHAVS
;
A
#
# COMPACT_ATOMS: atom_id res chain seq x y z
N GLY A 1 -26.82 2.92 7.09
CA GLY A 1 -27.46 3.59 5.94
C GLY A 1 -26.64 3.31 4.71
N ASN A 2 -27.25 2.76 3.66
CA ASN A 2 -26.60 2.43 2.39
C ASN A 2 -26.01 3.69 1.74
N ILE A 3 -24.69 3.76 1.65
CA ILE A 3 -23.97 4.85 0.97
C ILE A 3 -23.66 4.39 -0.45
N SER A 4 -24.68 4.40 -1.28
CA SER A 4 -24.52 4.41 -2.73
C SER A 4 -25.07 5.75 -3.23
N TYR A 5 -24.38 6.36 -4.18
CA TYR A 5 -24.84 7.50 -5.00
C TYR A 5 -24.64 8.92 -4.47
N TYR A 6 -23.38 9.34 -4.30
CA TYR A 6 -22.98 10.68 -4.73
C TYR A 6 -21.81 10.52 -5.71
N SER A 7 -21.84 11.24 -6.83
CA SER A 7 -20.86 11.13 -7.92
C SER A 7 -19.43 11.03 -7.36
N GLY A 8 -18.58 10.20 -7.96
CA GLY A 8 -17.26 9.91 -7.38
C GLY A 8 -16.41 11.15 -7.05
N GLY A 9 -16.66 12.29 -7.71
CA GLY A 9 -16.04 13.58 -7.37
C GLY A 9 -16.46 14.15 -6.01
N ASN A 10 -17.71 14.01 -5.57
CA ASN A 10 -18.14 14.49 -4.24
C ASN A 10 -17.57 13.61 -3.12
N GLN A 11 -17.49 12.29 -3.32
CA GLN A 11 -16.85 11.39 -2.36
C GLN A 11 -15.36 11.72 -2.20
N GLN A 12 -14.66 11.97 -3.30
CA GLN A 12 -13.25 12.38 -3.27
C GLN A 12 -13.06 13.70 -2.51
N LYS A 13 -13.92 14.70 -2.74
CA LYS A 13 -13.88 15.97 -2.01
C LYS A 13 -14.05 15.80 -0.50
N VAL A 14 -14.99 14.94 -0.08
CA VAL A 14 -15.21 14.66 1.34
C VAL A 14 -14.01 13.96 1.96
N LEU A 15 -13.42 12.98 1.28
CA LEU A 15 -12.24 12.26 1.78
C LEU A 15 -11.03 13.19 1.89
N PHE A 16 -10.79 14.00 0.86
CA PHE A 16 -9.73 15.01 0.87
C PHE A 16 -9.93 16.01 2.01
N ALA A 17 -11.14 16.54 2.18
CA ALA A 17 -11.44 17.49 3.24
C ALA A 17 -11.22 16.90 4.64
N LYS A 18 -11.54 15.61 4.85
CA LYS A 18 -11.26 14.90 6.10
C LYS A 18 -9.77 14.82 6.40
N TRP A 19 -8.96 14.50 5.39
CA TRP A 19 -7.51 14.33 5.57
C TRP A 19 -6.74 15.65 5.63
N MET A 20 -7.22 16.69 4.93
CA MET A 20 -6.61 18.03 4.96
C MET A 20 -7.07 18.90 6.12
N PHE A 21 -7.92 18.37 7.00
CA PHE A 21 -8.34 19.08 8.19
C PHE A 21 -7.10 19.45 9.03
N ASN A 22 -6.96 20.73 9.37
CA ASN A 22 -5.82 21.30 10.09
C ASN A 22 -4.45 21.20 9.40
N SER A 23 -4.39 21.02 8.07
CA SER A 23 -3.13 21.06 7.30
C SER A 23 -2.02 20.17 7.90
N PRO A 24 -2.25 18.85 8.02
CA PRO A 24 -1.34 17.98 8.73
C PRO A 24 0.00 17.83 8.02
N ASN A 25 1.06 17.63 8.80
CA ASN A 25 2.38 17.26 8.27
C ASN A 25 2.53 15.74 8.09
N LEU A 26 1.65 14.94 8.71
CA LEU A 26 1.65 13.48 8.66
C LEU A 26 0.22 12.93 8.68
N ILE A 27 -0.07 11.93 7.85
CA ILE A 27 -1.35 11.22 7.81
C ILE A 27 -1.10 9.71 7.99
N LEU A 28 -1.86 9.09 8.89
CA LEU A 28 -1.93 7.64 9.05
C LEU A 28 -3.16 7.11 8.31
N LEU A 29 -2.94 6.12 7.45
CA LEU A 29 -3.98 5.43 6.68
C LEU A 29 -4.01 3.97 7.10
N ASP A 30 -5.07 3.56 7.77
CA ASP A 30 -5.29 2.17 8.17
C ASP A 30 -6.31 1.51 7.23
N GLU A 31 -5.80 0.62 6.36
CA GLU A 31 -6.57 -0.16 5.39
C GLU A 31 -7.47 0.75 4.50
N PRO A 32 -6.91 1.76 3.81
CA PRO A 32 -7.68 2.87 3.24
C PRO A 32 -8.63 2.48 2.11
N THR A 33 -8.45 1.31 1.48
CA THR A 33 -9.38 0.82 0.45
C THR A 33 -10.14 -0.45 0.83
N ARG A 34 -10.08 -0.88 2.09
CA ARG A 34 -10.82 -2.06 2.54
C ARG A 34 -12.31 -1.89 2.33
N GLY A 35 -12.92 -2.80 1.56
CA GLY A 35 -14.35 -2.77 1.22
C GLY A 35 -14.72 -1.77 0.11
N VAL A 36 -13.75 -1.19 -0.59
CA VAL A 36 -13.94 -0.31 -1.74
C VAL A 36 -13.79 -1.12 -3.04
N ASP A 37 -14.64 -0.86 -4.04
CA ASP A 37 -14.54 -1.50 -5.34
C ASP A 37 -13.31 -1.02 -6.13
N VAL A 38 -12.81 -1.87 -7.04
CA VAL A 38 -11.58 -1.63 -7.82
C VAL A 38 -11.58 -0.27 -8.55
N GLY A 39 -12.73 0.19 -9.06
CA GLY A 39 -12.85 1.45 -9.77
C GLY A 39 -12.65 2.67 -8.85
N ALA A 40 -13.17 2.60 -7.62
CA ALA A 40 -13.02 3.64 -6.61
C ALA A 40 -11.63 3.61 -5.93
N LYS A 41 -10.98 2.44 -5.80
CA LYS A 41 -9.61 2.31 -5.24
C LYS A 41 -8.60 3.22 -5.93
N ARG A 42 -8.62 3.24 -7.27
CA ARG A 42 -7.69 4.07 -8.07
C ARG A 42 -7.77 5.55 -7.69
N LYS A 43 -8.96 6.07 -7.40
CA LYS A 43 -9.14 7.48 -6.98
C LYS A 43 -8.56 7.74 -5.60
N ILE A 44 -8.68 6.78 -4.70
CA ILE A 44 -8.05 6.86 -3.37
C ILE A 44 -6.52 6.89 -3.53
N TYR A 45 -5.95 6.04 -4.38
CA TYR A 45 -4.51 6.03 -4.65
C TYR A 45 -4.01 7.35 -5.24
N GLU A 46 -4.76 7.92 -6.19
CA GLU A 46 -4.45 9.24 -6.76
C GLU A 46 -4.46 10.33 -5.70
N LEU A 47 -5.45 10.31 -4.81
CA LEU A 47 -5.54 11.26 -3.71
C LEU A 47 -4.37 11.15 -2.74
N ILE A 48 -3.99 9.92 -2.37
CA ILE A 48 -2.84 9.65 -1.51
C ILE A 48 -1.56 10.21 -2.14
N ARG A 49 -1.35 9.95 -3.44
CA ARG A 49 -0.20 10.48 -4.18
C ARG A 49 -0.20 12.00 -4.27
N GLU A 50 -1.36 12.63 -4.47
CA GLU A 50 -1.50 14.08 -4.49
C GLU A 50 -1.16 14.71 -3.13
N LEU A 51 -1.55 14.07 -2.03
CA LEU A 51 -1.22 14.54 -0.69
C LEU A 51 0.27 14.37 -0.38
N ALA A 52 0.84 13.22 -0.73
CA ALA A 52 2.27 12.95 -0.58
C ALA A 52 3.11 13.95 -1.39
N SER A 53 2.71 14.27 -2.63
CA SER A 53 3.44 15.23 -3.48
C SER A 53 3.42 16.67 -2.97
N LYS A 54 2.50 17.00 -2.05
CA LYS A 54 2.47 18.27 -1.32
C LYS A 54 3.42 18.29 -0.11
N GLY A 55 4.22 17.24 0.09
CA GLY A 55 5.17 17.13 1.20
C GLY A 55 4.56 16.66 2.51
N ILE A 56 3.34 16.12 2.48
CA ILE A 56 2.71 15.52 3.66
C ILE A 56 3.24 14.10 3.81
N GLY A 57 3.80 13.79 4.98
CA GLY A 57 4.25 12.44 5.29
C GLY A 57 3.07 11.47 5.34
N MET A 58 3.27 10.25 4.83
CA MET A 58 2.23 9.23 4.81
C MET A 58 2.72 7.97 5.51
N ILE A 59 1.94 7.45 6.46
CA ILE A 59 2.10 6.09 6.98
C ILE A 59 0.89 5.29 6.50
N LEU A 60 1.15 4.29 5.68
CA LEU A 60 0.14 3.37 5.16
C LEU A 60 0.27 2.02 5.87
N VAL A 61 -0.82 1.57 6.48
CA VAL A 61 -1.01 0.20 6.94
C VAL A 61 -1.98 -0.47 5.98
N SER A 62 -1.54 -1.54 5.34
CA SER A 62 -2.34 -2.26 4.36
C SER A 62 -2.00 -3.74 4.36
N SER A 63 -3.02 -4.57 4.23
CA SER A 63 -2.88 -5.99 3.93
C SER A 63 -2.91 -6.30 2.43
N GLU A 64 -3.18 -5.29 1.59
CA GLU A 64 -3.17 -5.40 0.15
C GLU A 64 -1.78 -5.07 -0.42
N LEU A 65 -1.05 -6.10 -0.84
CA LEU A 65 0.33 -5.93 -1.29
C LEU A 65 0.45 -4.99 -2.50
N GLU A 66 -0.55 -4.96 -3.39
CA GLU A 66 -0.56 -4.03 -4.53
C GLU A 66 -0.60 -2.55 -4.09
N GLU A 67 -1.25 -2.22 -2.98
CA GLU A 67 -1.23 -0.86 -2.41
C GLU A 67 0.16 -0.49 -1.95
N VAL A 68 0.78 -1.37 -1.17
CA VAL A 68 2.14 -1.18 -0.65
C VAL A 68 3.11 -1.00 -1.81
N MET A 69 3.01 -1.87 -2.82
CA MET A 69 3.89 -1.83 -3.99
C MET A 69 3.68 -0.58 -4.85
N GLY A 70 2.46 -0.04 -4.90
CA GLY A 70 2.09 1.09 -5.76
C GLY A 70 2.14 2.48 -5.11
N LEU A 71 2.21 2.56 -3.78
CA LEU A 71 2.11 3.82 -3.03
C LEU A 71 3.31 4.11 -2.13
N ALA A 72 3.99 3.09 -1.60
CA ALA A 72 5.02 3.29 -0.59
C ALA A 72 6.40 3.50 -1.22
N ASP A 73 7.18 4.43 -0.69
CA ASP A 73 8.60 4.59 -1.00
C ASP A 73 9.45 3.52 -0.30
N ARG A 74 9.01 3.10 0.90
CA ARG A 74 9.62 2.08 1.75
C ARG A 74 8.52 1.37 2.53
N ALA A 75 8.65 0.06 2.71
CA ALA A 75 7.67 -0.71 3.48
C ALA A 75 8.34 -1.70 4.42
N TYR A 76 7.67 -1.97 5.54
CA TYR A 76 8.07 -2.99 6.49
C TYR A 76 7.06 -4.13 6.47
N LEU A 77 7.55 -5.33 6.27
CA LEU A 77 6.75 -6.54 6.29
C LEU A 77 6.57 -6.98 7.75
N ILE A 78 5.34 -7.09 8.21
CA ILE A 78 5.03 -7.43 9.61
C ILE A 78 4.32 -8.79 9.66
N LYS A 79 4.80 -9.68 10.53
CA LYS A 79 4.21 -10.99 10.80
C LYS A 79 4.28 -11.30 12.29
N ASN A 80 3.17 -11.70 12.88
CA ASN A 80 3.07 -12.02 14.32
C ASN A 80 3.62 -10.90 15.24
N GLY A 81 3.31 -9.63 14.89
CA GLY A 81 3.75 -8.46 15.66
C GLY A 81 5.24 -8.13 15.54
N LYS A 82 5.98 -8.78 14.64
CA LYS A 82 7.41 -8.53 14.41
C LYS A 82 7.65 -8.07 12.98
N THR A 83 8.57 -7.12 12.81
CA THR A 83 9.12 -6.79 11.51
C THR A 83 9.94 -7.97 11.01
N TYR A 84 9.55 -8.50 9.88
CA TYR A 84 10.20 -9.63 9.22
C TYR A 84 11.25 -9.16 8.22
N ASP A 85 10.92 -8.12 7.45
CA ASP A 85 11.76 -7.61 6.37
C ASP A 85 11.45 -6.13 6.12
N GLU A 86 12.36 -5.49 5.42
CA GLU A 86 12.21 -4.14 4.89
C GLU A 86 12.38 -4.19 3.38
N ILE A 87 11.47 -3.55 2.66
CA ILE A 87 11.51 -3.49 1.20
C ILE A 87 11.48 -2.05 0.71
N ILE A 88 12.12 -1.84 -0.44
CA ILE A 88 11.93 -0.67 -1.30
C ILE A 88 11.05 -1.15 -2.44
N PRO A 89 9.74 -0.80 -2.47
CA PRO A 89 8.82 -1.25 -3.51
C PRO A 89 9.30 -1.02 -4.93
N GLN A 90 9.97 0.12 -5.19
CA GLN A 90 10.49 0.47 -6.50
C GLN A 90 11.58 -0.50 -7.01
N ASP A 91 12.31 -1.14 -6.08
CA ASP A 91 13.40 -2.09 -6.37
C ASP A 91 12.97 -3.56 -6.19
N SER A 92 11.69 -3.79 -5.87
CA SER A 92 11.15 -5.09 -5.50
C SER A 92 10.10 -5.56 -6.51
N SER A 93 10.03 -6.87 -6.76
CA SER A 93 8.89 -7.45 -7.49
C SER A 93 7.88 -8.04 -6.52
N LEU A 94 6.61 -8.04 -6.92
CA LEU A 94 5.52 -8.62 -6.13
C LEU A 94 5.84 -10.06 -5.69
N ASP A 95 6.32 -10.88 -6.62
CA ASP A 95 6.70 -12.27 -6.36
C ASP A 95 7.78 -12.38 -5.29
N LYS A 96 8.83 -11.55 -5.36
CA LYS A 96 9.92 -11.58 -4.35
C LYS A 96 9.39 -11.28 -2.95
N VAL A 97 8.48 -10.32 -2.84
CA VAL A 97 7.88 -9.95 -1.55
C VAL A 97 6.99 -11.07 -1.01
N LEU A 98 6.16 -11.68 -1.86
CA LEU A 98 5.36 -12.85 -1.49
C LEU A 98 6.25 -14.02 -1.03
N PHE A 99 7.31 -14.32 -1.78
CA PHE A 99 8.28 -15.36 -1.38
C PHE A 99 8.91 -15.08 -0.02
N SER A 100 9.27 -13.82 0.27
CA SER A 100 9.79 -13.39 1.57
C SER A 100 8.75 -13.64 2.69
N LEU A 101 7.51 -13.16 2.53
CA LEU A 101 6.44 -13.28 3.54
C LEU A 101 6.07 -14.74 3.90
N PHE A 102 6.03 -15.61 2.90
CA PHE A 102 5.63 -17.01 3.05
C PHE A 102 6.81 -17.95 3.28
N GLY A 103 8.05 -17.43 3.30
CA GLY A 103 9.24 -18.21 3.64
C GLY A 103 9.58 -19.30 2.62
N ALA A 104 9.17 -19.13 1.36
CA ALA A 104 9.51 -20.06 0.31
C ALA A 104 10.99 -19.85 -0.06
N LYS A 105 11.86 -20.65 0.57
CA LYS A 105 13.27 -20.79 0.18
C LYS A 105 13.32 -21.07 -1.32
N LYS A 106 14.12 -20.28 -2.05
CA LYS A 106 14.61 -20.64 -3.37
C LYS A 106 15.40 -21.95 -3.19
N ASN A 107 14.80 -23.10 -3.45
CA ASN A 107 15.54 -24.36 -3.48
C ASN A 107 16.65 -24.21 -4.52
N ASN A 108 17.89 -24.37 -4.08
CA ASN A 108 19.08 -24.34 -4.91
C ASN A 108 18.96 -25.37 -6.05
N MET A 109 18.56 -24.93 -7.24
CA MET A 109 18.93 -25.62 -8.49
C MET A 109 20.39 -25.29 -8.79
N ASN A 110 21.28 -25.86 -7.98
CA ASN A 110 22.70 -26.05 -8.28
C ASN A 110 23.06 -27.42 -7.72
N ASN A 111 22.68 -28.47 -8.45
CA ASN A 111 23.38 -29.74 -8.37
C ASN A 111 23.24 -30.43 -9.73
N HIS A 112 24.27 -30.23 -10.57
CA HIS A 112 24.95 -31.19 -11.45
C HIS A 112 25.53 -30.46 -12.65
N ALA A 113 26.69 -29.83 -12.42
CA ALA A 113 27.77 -29.95 -13.40
C ALA A 113 28.61 -31.17 -12.96
N VAL A 114 29.11 -31.89 -13.96
CA VAL A 114 30.07 -33.01 -13.93
C VAL A 114 29.48 -34.41 -13.80
N SER A 115 29.15 -34.99 -14.96
CA SER A 115 29.90 -36.14 -15.52
C SER A 115 29.87 -36.03 -17.04
#